data_AF-A0A7K2EJY9-F1
#
_entry.id   AF-A0A7K2EJY9-F1
#
_cell.length_a   1.000
_cell.length_b   1.000
_cell.length_c   1.000
_cell.angle_alpha   90.00
_cell.angle_beta   90.00
_cell.angle_gamma   90.00
#
_symmetry.space_group_name_H-M   'P 1'
#
loop_
_entity.id
_entity.type
_entity.pdbx_description
1 polymer ?
#
loop_
_entity_poly.entity_id
_entity_poly.type
_entity_poly.pdbx_seq_one_letter_code
_entity_poly.pdbx_strand_id
1 'polypeptide(L)'
;MKSSSSSSGRQLTDQEQIRRKSREALEALGVNPYPYAWPVTDHVVPVLEEFDEAASQETVSMAGRLMSRRIMGKASFFDFQDATGRMQAYV
;
A
#
# COMPACT_ATOMS: atom_id res chain seq x y z
N MET A 1 23.83 32.25 12.00
CA MET A 1 23.16 31.59 13.14
C MET A 1 23.10 30.10 12.86
N LYS A 2 24.05 29.33 13.41
CA LYS A 2 24.14 27.86 13.23
C LYS A 2 23.33 27.21 14.35
N SER A 3 22.14 26.70 14.04
CA SER A 3 21.41 25.83 14.96
C SER A 3 21.85 24.38 14.71
N SER A 4 22.77 23.94 15.55
CA SER A 4 23.02 22.54 15.83
C SER A 4 21.73 21.91 16.40
N SER A 5 21.29 20.79 15.84
CA SER A 5 20.38 19.87 16.52
C SER A 5 20.91 18.45 16.36
N SER A 6 21.48 17.96 17.46
CA SER A 6 21.92 16.60 17.72
C SER A 6 20.82 15.57 17.43
N SER A 7 21.13 14.53 16.66
CA SER A 7 20.35 13.28 16.64
C SER A 7 21.26 12.11 16.98
N SER A 8 21.08 11.59 18.18
CA SER A 8 21.68 10.38 18.73
C SER A 8 21.66 9.24 17.70
N GLY A 9 22.83 8.72 17.34
CA GLY A 9 23.02 7.72 16.29
C GLY A 9 22.41 6.36 16.64
N ARG A 10 21.09 6.22 16.45
CA ARG A 10 20.42 4.93 16.46
C ARG A 10 20.85 4.16 15.22
N GLN A 11 21.54 3.04 15.40
CA GLN A 11 21.79 2.12 14.28
C GLN A 11 20.44 1.65 13.73
N LEU A 12 20.23 1.89 12.44
CA LEU A 12 19.01 1.49 11.76
C LEU A 12 18.97 -0.03 11.66
N THR A 13 17.81 -0.62 11.95
CA THR A 13 17.58 -2.03 11.66
C THR A 13 17.68 -2.28 10.15
N ASP A 14 18.06 -3.49 9.74
CA ASP A 14 18.11 -3.87 8.31
C ASP A 14 16.76 -3.59 7.62
N GLN A 15 15.66 -3.82 8.32
CA GLN A 15 14.31 -3.55 7.81
C GLN A 15 14.07 -2.06 7.54
N GLU A 16 14.53 -1.16 8.42
CA GLU A 16 14.42 0.28 8.19
C GLU A 16 15.29 0.73 7.02
N GLN A 17 16.49 0.18 6.89
CA GLN A 17 17.38 0.48 5.77
C GLN A 17 16.74 0.07 4.44
N ILE A 18 16.15 -1.13 4.37
CA ILE A 18 15.44 -1.63 3.18
C ILE A 18 14.24 -0.74 2.83
N ARG A 19 13.44 -0.33 3.83
CA ARG A 19 12.29 0.56 3.62
C ARG A 19 12.70 1.93 3.08
N ARG A 20 13.81 2.49 3.57
CA ARG A 20 14.35 3.76 3.08
C ARG A 20 14.85 3.65 1.64
N LYS A 21 15.62 2.59 1.32
CA LYS A 21 16.06 2.32 -0.05
C LYS A 21 14.89 2.16 -1.02
N SER A 22 13.83 1.46 -0.58
CA SER A 22 12.62 1.29 -1.39
C SER A 22 11.92 2.63 -1.67
N ARG A 23 11.86 3.52 -0.67
CA ARG A 23 11.34 4.89 -0.85
C ARG A 23 12.17 5.68 -1.86
N GLU A 24 13.49 5.67 -1.72
CA GLU A 24 14.41 6.36 -2.65
C GLU A 24 14.27 5.84 -4.08
N ALA A 25 14.08 4.52 -4.25
CA ALA A 25 13.83 3.92 -5.55
C ALA A 25 12.50 4.38 -6.17
N LEU A 26 11.43 4.54 -5.37
CA LEU A 26 10.17 5.10 -5.85
C LEU A 26 10.34 6.56 -6.30
N GLU A 27 11.06 7.36 -5.52
CA GLU A 27 11.36 8.75 -5.84
C GLU A 27 12.17 8.85 -7.16
N ALA A 28 13.17 7.97 -7.36
CA ALA A 28 13.96 7.90 -8.58
C ALA A 28 13.16 7.49 -9.83
N LEU A 29 12.09 6.71 -9.64
CA LEU A 29 11.13 6.37 -10.70
C LEU A 29 10.10 7.48 -10.98
N GLY A 30 10.18 8.62 -10.27
CA GLY A 30 9.22 9.72 -10.38
C GLY A 30 7.87 9.43 -9.70
N VAL A 31 7.78 8.37 -8.88
CA VAL A 31 6.57 8.01 -8.14
C VAL A 31 6.63 8.67 -6.77
N ASN A 32 5.64 9.52 -6.45
CA ASN A 32 5.55 10.12 -5.12
C ASN A 32 5.10 9.06 -4.09
N PRO A 33 5.94 8.69 -3.10
CA PRO A 33 5.57 7.71 -2.07
C PRO A 33 4.49 8.20 -1.10
N TYR A 34 4.25 9.51 -1.03
CA TYR A 34 3.26 10.14 -0.16
C TYR A 34 2.34 11.08 -0.96
N PRO A 35 1.43 10.53 -1.79
CA PRO A 35 0.46 11.34 -2.50
C PRO A 35 -0.51 12.03 -1.53
N TYR A 36 -1.04 13.20 -1.93
CA TYR A 36 -1.97 13.98 -1.09
C TYR A 36 -3.32 13.30 -0.91
N ALA A 37 -3.83 12.68 -1.97
CA ALA A 37 -5.10 11.98 -1.97
C ALA A 37 -5.10 10.84 -2.98
N TRP A 38 -5.95 9.84 -2.70
CA TRP A 38 -6.31 8.80 -3.64
C TRP A 38 -7.85 8.79 -3.78
N PRO A 39 -8.41 8.79 -4.99
CA PRO A 39 -9.86 8.75 -5.18
C PRO A 39 -10.37 7.35 -4.82
N VAL A 40 -10.85 7.19 -3.59
CA VAL A 40 -11.53 5.96 -3.13
C VAL A 40 -13.00 6.07 -3.51
N THR A 41 -13.49 5.13 -4.29
CA THR A 41 -14.91 5.02 -4.67
C THR A 41 -15.62 3.97 -3.83
N ASP A 42 -14.88 2.96 -3.35
CA ASP A 42 -15.47 1.76 -2.78
C ASP A 42 -14.75 1.30 -1.51
N HIS A 43 -15.48 0.52 -0.71
CA HIS A 43 -14.98 -0.11 0.50
C HIS A 43 -15.19 -1.62 0.47
N VAL A 44 -14.38 -2.35 1.23
CA VAL A 44 -14.35 -3.82 1.17
C VAL A 44 -15.70 -4.45 1.50
N VAL A 45 -16.32 -4.06 2.61
CA VAL A 45 -17.59 -4.69 3.04
C VAL A 45 -18.73 -4.42 2.06
N PRO A 46 -19.04 -3.16 1.67
CA PRO A 46 -20.11 -2.89 0.69
C PRO A 46 -19.92 -3.64 -0.62
N VAL A 47 -18.70 -3.64 -1.16
CA VAL A 47 -18.42 -4.35 -2.42
C VAL A 47 -18.66 -5.84 -2.29
N LEU A 48 -18.33 -6.46 -1.16
CA LEU A 48 -18.60 -7.89 -0.95
C LEU A 48 -20.09 -8.20 -0.77
N GLU A 49 -20.87 -7.26 -0.22
CA GLU A 49 -22.31 -7.41 -0.02
C GLU A 49 -23.11 -7.19 -1.32
N GLU A 50 -22.67 -6.24 -2.15
CA GLU A 50 -23.31 -5.86 -3.41
C GLU A 50 -22.77 -6.66 -4.61
N PHE A 51 -21.76 -7.50 -4.40
CA PHE A 51 -21.15 -8.29 -5.47
C PHE A 51 -22.15 -9.25 -6.11
N ASP A 52 -22.39 -9.06 -7.41
CA ASP A 52 -23.19 -9.96 -8.24
C ASP A 52 -22.33 -10.55 -9.37
N GLU A 53 -22.18 -11.88 -9.39
CA GLU A 53 -21.44 -12.61 -10.42
C GLU A 53 -22.05 -12.44 -11.82
N ALA A 54 -23.36 -12.14 -11.91
CA ALA A 54 -24.06 -11.95 -13.17
C ALA A 54 -23.97 -10.50 -13.71
N ALA A 55 -23.49 -9.56 -12.89
CA ALA A 55 -23.33 -8.16 -13.29
C ALA A 55 -22.05 -7.95 -14.12
N SER A 56 -22.01 -6.86 -14.88
CA SER A 56 -20.80 -6.43 -15.59
C SER A 56 -19.65 -6.19 -14.61
N GLN A 57 -18.41 -6.47 -15.02
CA GLN A 57 -17.22 -6.20 -14.20
C GLN A 57 -17.17 -4.72 -13.78
N GLU A 58 -17.47 -4.44 -12.51
CA GLU A 58 -17.38 -3.10 -11.96
C GLU A 58 -15.94 -2.73 -11.68
N THR A 59 -15.54 -1.52 -12.09
CA THR A 59 -14.22 -0.99 -11.76
C THR A 59 -14.31 -0.31 -10.41
N VAL A 60 -13.66 -0.90 -9.41
CA VAL A 60 -13.62 -0.37 -8.04
C VAL A 60 -12.28 0.30 -7.74
N SER A 61 -12.30 1.34 -6.89
CA SER A 61 -11.10 2.01 -6.38
C SER A 61 -11.11 2.03 -4.85
N MET A 62 -10.12 1.37 -4.25
CA MET A 62 -10.00 1.19 -2.80
C MET A 62 -8.63 1.63 -2.28
N ALA A 63 -8.56 2.08 -1.02
CA ALA A 63 -7.29 2.39 -0.34
C ALA A 63 -7.28 1.93 1.13
N GLY A 64 -6.11 1.55 1.63
CA GLY A 64 -5.97 0.79 2.88
C GLY A 64 -4.55 0.28 3.09
N ARG A 65 -4.38 -0.63 4.06
CA ARG A 65 -3.10 -1.19 4.48
C ARG A 65 -2.83 -2.52 3.79
N LEU A 66 -1.65 -2.65 3.18
CA LEU A 66 -1.13 -3.95 2.74
C LEU A 66 -0.64 -4.73 3.96
N MET A 67 -1.29 -5.85 4.25
CA MET A 67 -0.99 -6.69 5.41
C MET A 67 -0.01 -7.80 5.08
N SER A 68 -0.19 -8.44 3.92
CA SER A 68 0.57 -9.61 3.51
C SER A 68 0.73 -9.60 1.99
N ARG A 69 1.87 -10.11 1.51
CA ARG A 69 2.14 -10.28 0.08
C ARG A 69 2.86 -11.61 -0.13
N ARG A 70 2.34 -12.43 -1.04
CA ARG A 70 2.89 -13.73 -1.42
C ARG A 70 3.20 -13.72 -2.90
N ILE A 71 4.46 -13.90 -3.25
CA ILE A 71 4.94 -13.89 -4.64
C ILE A 71 5.17 -15.35 -5.05
N MET A 72 4.41 -15.82 -6.04
CA MET A 72 4.42 -17.17 -6.59
C MET A 72 4.88 -17.14 -8.05
N GLY A 73 6.12 -16.71 -8.27
CA GLY A 73 6.70 -16.60 -9.62
C GLY A 73 6.04 -15.50 -10.44
N LYS A 74 5.14 -15.89 -11.35
CA LYS A 74 4.38 -14.97 -12.24
C LYS A 74 3.06 -14.48 -11.63
N ALA A 75 2.63 -15.06 -10.53
CA ALA A 75 1.42 -14.69 -9.80
C ALA A 75 1.78 -14.07 -8.46
N SER A 76 1.04 -13.06 -8.03
CA SER A 76 1.19 -12.43 -6.73
C SER A 76 -0.16 -12.25 -6.05
N PHE A 77 -0.22 -12.64 -4.78
CA PHE A 77 -1.39 -12.45 -3.93
C PHE A 77 -1.08 -11.43 -2.84
N PHE A 78 -2.02 -10.54 -2.58
CA PHE A 78 -1.88 -9.45 -1.62
C PHE A 78 -3.09 -9.44 -0.71
N ASP A 79 -2.87 -9.48 0.60
CA ASP A 79 -3.94 -9.26 1.56
C ASP A 79 -3.96 -7.79 1.94
N PHE A 80 -5.09 -7.15 1.70
CA PHE A 80 -5.33 -5.73 1.88
C PHE A 80 -6.44 -5.51 2.90
N GLN A 81 -6.28 -4.50 3.76
CA GLN A 81 -7.23 -4.14 4.80
C GLN A 81 -7.59 -2.66 4.72
N ASP A 82 -8.87 -2.35 4.50
CA ASP A 82 -9.39 -0.98 4.59
C ASP A 82 -10.05 -0.72 5.96
N ALA A 83 -10.79 0.38 6.07
CA ALA A 83 -11.51 0.74 7.30
C ALA A 83 -12.69 -0.21 7.63
N THR A 84 -13.22 -0.93 6.64
CA THR A 84 -14.42 -1.77 6.76
C THR A 84 -14.08 -3.24 6.90
N GLY A 85 -13.04 -3.73 6.21
CA GLY A 85 -12.78 -5.15 6.09
C GLY A 85 -11.43 -5.51 5.49
N ARG A 86 -11.29 -6.80 5.17
CA ARG A 86 -10.10 -7.39 4.56
C ARG A 86 -10.48 -8.08 3.25
N MET A 87 -9.66 -7.89 2.22
CA MET A 87 -9.83 -8.47 0.89
C MET A 87 -8.49 -8.99 0.38
N GLN A 88 -8.52 -9.99 -0.49
CA GLN A 88 -7.35 -10.48 -1.20
C GLN A 88 -7.37 -9.99 -2.65
N ALA A 89 -6.25 -9.43 -3.10
CA ALA A 89 -6.02 -9.06 -4.49
C ALA A 89 -5.06 -10.06 -5.15
N TYR A 90 -5.31 -10.34 -6.44
CA TYR A 90 -4.47 -11.16 -7.30
C TYR A 90 -3.91 -10.30 -8.44
N VAL A 91 -2.60 -10.42 -8.69
CA VAL A 91 -1.88 -9.73 -9.78
C VAL A 91 -1.00 -10.73 -10.52
#